data_AF-A0AAP0HMK8-F1
#
_entry.id   AF-A0AAP0HMK8-F1
#
_cell.length_a   1.000
_cell.length_b   1.000
_cell.length_c   1.000
_cell.angle_alpha   90.00
_cell.angle_beta   90.00
_cell.angle_gamma   90.00
#
_symmetry.space_group_name_H-M   'P 1'
#
loop_
_entity.id
_entity.type
_entity.pdbx_description
1 polymer ?
#
loop_
_entity_poly.entity_id
_entity_poly.type
_entity_poly.pdbx_seq_one_letter_code
_entity_poly.pdbx_strand_id
1 'polypeptide(L)'
;MDDKCEAPLLKMSDSSEKLSPPPPPCAQTNSTTFTKSDDDGFLRREGVKVQDVIDSVDKRSFYLYKETPNHRNFDAYHEVPIGIRSIIGYAFKANNNLKILEHLSGWVTTRCLVSGNELRLALRNGFDPTK
;
A
#
# COMPACT_ATOMS: atom_id res chain seq x y z
N MET A 1 35.22 41.33 33.59
CA MET A 1 35.78 40.02 33.94
C MET A 1 34.62 39.06 33.90
N ASP A 2 34.73 38.09 33.01
CA ASP A 2 33.64 37.44 32.31
C ASP A 2 32.96 36.35 33.16
N ASP A 3 31.70 36.55 33.50
CA ASP A 3 30.82 35.50 34.03
C ASP A 3 30.35 34.61 32.86
N LYS A 4 31.03 33.47 32.67
CA LYS A 4 30.57 32.41 31.77
C LYS A 4 29.41 31.67 32.43
N CYS A 5 28.21 31.90 31.90
CA CYS A 5 27.04 31.06 32.13
C CYS A 5 27.24 29.72 31.39
N GLU A 6 27.69 28.69 32.09
CA GLU A 6 27.85 27.34 31.55
C GLU A 6 26.55 26.55 31.72
N ALA A 7 25.88 26.23 30.60
CA ALA A 7 24.68 25.40 30.59
C ALA A 7 25.06 23.93 30.86
N PRO A 8 24.28 23.17 31.66
CA PRO A 8 24.61 21.79 31.92
C PRO A 8 24.39 20.93 30.67
N LEU A 9 25.47 20.31 30.19
CA LEU A 9 25.43 19.27 29.15
C LEU A 9 24.50 18.13 29.60
N LEU A 10 23.35 18.00 28.95
CA LEU A 10 22.49 16.83 29.09
C LEU A 10 23.25 15.63 28.52
N LYS A 11 23.75 14.75 29.40
CA LYS A 11 24.38 13.49 28.98
C LYS A 11 23.31 12.62 28.31
N MET A 12 23.32 12.55 26.98
CA MET A 12 22.65 11.49 26.24
C MET A 12 23.36 10.18 26.57
N SER A 13 22.71 9.32 27.34
CA SER A 13 23.13 7.93 27.50
C SER A 13 23.03 7.25 26.15
N ASP A 14 24.17 6.78 25.66
CA ASP A 14 24.31 6.01 24.42
C ASP A 14 23.68 4.62 24.61
N SER A 15 22.35 4.56 24.47
CA SER A 15 21.62 3.30 24.36
C SER A 15 21.81 2.78 22.94
N SER A 16 22.96 2.15 22.68
CA SER A 16 23.17 1.35 21.48
C SER A 16 22.30 0.08 21.58
N GLU A 17 20.99 0.24 21.43
CA GLU A 17 20.09 -0.86 21.15
C GLU A 17 20.33 -1.25 19.70
N LYS A 18 21.09 -2.34 19.55
CA LYS A 18 21.46 -2.95 18.29
C LYS A 18 20.16 -3.35 17.57
N LEU A 19 19.66 -2.48 16.69
CA LEU A 19 18.57 -2.79 15.77
C LEU A 19 18.93 -4.08 15.04
N SER A 20 18.18 -5.13 15.31
CA SER A 20 18.29 -6.38 14.55
C SER A 20 18.02 -6.08 13.07
N PRO A 21 18.75 -6.71 12.14
CA PRO A 21 18.49 -6.53 10.73
C PRO A 21 17.02 -6.90 10.45
N PRO A 22 16.33 -6.17 9.56
CA PRO A 22 14.98 -6.53 9.17
C PRO A 22 14.99 -7.98 8.69
N PRO A 23 13.97 -8.78 9.06
CA PRO A 23 13.88 -10.15 8.57
C PRO A 23 13.98 -10.14 7.04
N PRO A 24 14.69 -11.10 6.44
CA PRO A 24 14.77 -11.19 4.99
C PRO A 24 13.35 -11.24 4.43
N PRO A 25 13.05 -10.55 3.30
CA PRO A 25 11.74 -10.64 2.69
C PRO A 25 11.45 -12.11 2.45
N CYS A 26 10.50 -12.64 3.22
CA CYS A 26 10.10 -14.03 3.12
C CYS A 26 9.53 -14.20 1.71
N ALA A 27 10.32 -14.80 0.81
CA ALA A 27 9.94 -15.09 -0.56
C ALA A 27 8.89 -16.20 -0.54
N GLN A 28 7.67 -15.84 -0.14
CA GLN A 28 6.53 -16.75 -0.18
C GLN A 28 5.74 -16.45 -1.45
N THR A 29 5.69 -17.48 -2.29
CA THR A 29 5.21 -17.56 -3.66
C THR A 29 3.69 -17.46 -3.73
N ASN A 30 3.15 -16.26 -3.60
CA ASN A 30 1.82 -15.95 -4.11
C ASN A 30 1.96 -14.72 -4.99
N SER A 31 1.90 -14.95 -6.29
CA SER A 31 2.24 -14.01 -7.35
C SER A 31 1.33 -12.78 -7.28
N THR A 32 1.89 -11.67 -6.80
CA THR A 32 1.31 -10.33 -7.00
C THR A 32 1.22 -9.95 -8.49
N THR A 33 1.77 -10.79 -9.37
CA THR A 33 2.09 -10.52 -10.77
C THR A 33 1.30 -11.43 -11.71
N PHE A 34 1.14 -11.02 -12.97
CA PHE A 34 0.71 -11.92 -14.03
C PHE A 34 1.76 -13.03 -14.20
N THR A 35 1.31 -14.26 -14.39
CA THR A 35 2.21 -15.41 -14.56
C THR A 35 2.06 -15.98 -15.95
N LYS A 36 3.17 -16.26 -16.62
CA LYS A 36 3.16 -17.08 -17.83
C LYS A 36 3.21 -18.54 -17.39
N SER A 37 2.32 -19.37 -17.91
CA SER A 37 2.41 -20.83 -17.71
C SER A 37 3.45 -21.40 -18.66
N ASP A 38 4.32 -22.26 -18.13
CA ASP A 38 5.36 -22.93 -18.92
C ASP A 38 4.79 -24.09 -19.75
N ASP A 39 3.68 -24.70 -19.31
CA ASP A 39 3.07 -25.86 -19.96
C ASP A 39 2.36 -25.50 -21.27
N ASP A 40 1.57 -24.41 -21.26
CA ASP A 40 0.75 -24.01 -22.40
C ASP A 40 1.13 -22.64 -23.00
N GLY A 41 2.09 -21.95 -22.39
CA GLY A 41 2.61 -20.67 -22.85
C GLY A 41 1.69 -19.47 -22.60
N PHE A 42 0.53 -19.65 -21.97
CA PHE A 42 -0.46 -18.57 -21.81
C PHE A 42 -0.23 -17.72 -20.56
N LEU A 43 -0.59 -16.44 -20.66
CA LEU A 43 -0.61 -15.50 -19.55
C LEU A 43 -1.83 -15.74 -18.67
N ARG A 44 -1.61 -15.80 -17.36
CA ARG A 44 -2.63 -15.98 -16.34
C ARG A 44 -2.57 -14.89 -15.29
N ARG A 45 -3.74 -14.61 -14.71
CA ARG A 45 -3.90 -13.78 -13.53
C ARG A 45 -4.75 -14.55 -12.53
N GLU A 46 -4.21 -14.83 -11.35
CA GLU A 46 -4.93 -15.59 -10.30
C GLU A 46 -5.47 -16.95 -10.82
N GLY A 47 -4.71 -17.61 -11.68
CA GLY A 47 -5.11 -18.87 -12.34
C GLY A 47 -6.03 -18.70 -13.56
N VAL A 48 -6.65 -17.53 -13.73
CA VAL A 48 -7.51 -17.22 -14.88
C VAL A 48 -6.67 -16.89 -16.11
N LYS A 49 -6.93 -17.57 -17.23
CA LYS A 49 -6.25 -17.32 -18.50
C LYS A 49 -6.72 -15.96 -19.07
N VAL A 50 -5.76 -15.08 -19.34
CA VAL A 50 -6.06 -13.72 -19.81
C VAL A 50 -6.78 -13.74 -21.16
N GLN A 51 -6.48 -14.72 -22.01
CA GLN A 51 -7.17 -14.89 -23.30
C GLN A 51 -8.68 -15.12 -23.12
N ASP A 52 -9.08 -15.93 -22.14
CA ASP A 52 -10.50 -16.22 -21.92
C ASP A 52 -11.26 -14.96 -21.48
N VAL A 53 -10.59 -14.08 -20.71
CA VAL A 53 -11.12 -12.75 -20.37
C VAL A 53 -11.26 -11.89 -21.62
N ILE A 54 -10.23 -11.83 -22.48
CA ILE A 54 -10.26 -11.08 -23.75
C ILE A 54 -11.42 -11.54 -24.63
N ASP A 55 -11.66 -12.86 -24.71
CA ASP A 55 -12.70 -13.44 -25.55
C ASP A 55 -14.11 -13.20 -24.98
N SER A 56 -14.25 -13.00 -23.67
CA SER A 56 -15.52 -12.73 -22.99
C SER A 56 -15.97 -11.27 -23.02
N VAL A 57 -15.05 -10.33 -23.31
CA VAL A 57 -15.34 -8.90 -23.35
C VAL A 57 -15.38 -8.38 -24.79
N ASP A 58 -15.98 -7.21 -24.99
CA ASP A 58 -15.93 -6.54 -26.29
C ASP A 58 -14.47 -6.34 -26.73
N LYS A 59 -14.21 -6.47 -28.04
CA LYS A 59 -12.90 -6.25 -28.65
C LYS A 59 -12.44 -4.79 -28.57
N ARG A 60 -12.03 -4.37 -27.37
CA ARG A 60 -11.52 -3.05 -27.00
C ARG A 60 -10.48 -3.21 -25.89
N SER A 61 -9.61 -2.24 -25.71
CA SER A 61 -8.65 -2.24 -24.61
C SER A 61 -9.36 -2.18 -23.26
N PHE A 62 -8.88 -2.94 -22.27
CA PHE A 62 -9.42 -2.97 -20.92
C PHE A 62 -8.32 -3.09 -19.86
N TYR A 63 -8.66 -2.75 -18.62
CA TYR A 63 -7.80 -2.97 -17.45
C TYR A 63 -8.23 -4.23 -16.72
N LEU A 64 -7.27 -5.10 -16.42
CA LEU A 64 -7.49 -6.31 -15.63
C LEU A 64 -6.76 -6.18 -14.30
N TYR A 65 -7.54 -6.12 -13.22
CA TYR A 65 -7.04 -6.12 -11.85
C TYR A 65 -7.25 -7.51 -11.24
N LYS A 66 -6.54 -7.79 -10.15
CA LYS A 66 -6.87 -8.95 -9.30
C LYS A 66 -8.25 -8.76 -8.68
N GLU A 67 -8.98 -9.85 -8.55
CA GLU A 67 -10.27 -9.86 -7.86
C GLU A 67 -10.06 -9.75 -6.35
N THR A 68 -9.13 -10.54 -5.81
CA THR A 68 -8.85 -10.56 -4.37
C THR A 68 -7.68 -9.64 -4.04
N PRO A 69 -7.90 -8.59 -3.26
CA PRO A 69 -6.81 -7.69 -2.93
C PRO A 69 -5.84 -8.36 -1.98
N ASN A 70 -4.57 -8.09 -2.27
CA ASN A 70 -3.48 -8.66 -1.52
C ASN A 70 -3.07 -7.58 -0.51
N HIS A 71 -3.38 -7.85 0.75
CA HIS A 71 -2.98 -7.04 1.89
C HIS A 71 -1.46 -6.87 1.95
N ARG A 72 -0.67 -7.81 1.40
CA ARG A 72 0.81 -7.73 1.41
C ARG A 72 1.37 -6.41 0.93
N ASN A 73 0.76 -5.77 -0.07
CA ASN A 73 1.25 -4.46 -0.53
C ASN A 73 1.03 -3.39 0.53
N PHE A 74 -0.10 -3.41 1.23
CA PHE A 74 -0.42 -2.48 2.31
C PHE A 74 0.34 -2.84 3.59
N ASP A 75 0.32 -4.12 3.98
CA ASP A 75 0.98 -4.67 5.16
C ASP A 75 2.48 -4.45 5.10
N ALA A 76 3.11 -4.53 3.91
CA ALA A 76 4.51 -4.18 3.76
C ALA A 76 4.81 -2.72 4.15
N TYR A 77 3.86 -1.79 4.03
CA TYR A 77 4.02 -0.43 4.54
C TYR A 77 3.61 -0.31 6.02
N HIS A 78 2.65 -1.12 6.47
CA HIS A 78 2.17 -1.12 7.86
C HIS A 78 3.18 -1.70 8.86
N GLU A 79 3.88 -2.76 8.47
CA GLU A 79 4.82 -3.49 9.32
C GLU A 79 6.20 -2.82 9.43
N VAL A 80 6.53 -1.87 8.55
CA VAL A 80 7.85 -1.22 8.49
C VAL A 80 8.10 -0.17 9.58
N PRO A 81 7.15 0.73 9.93
CA PRO A 81 7.40 1.81 10.89
C PRO A 81 7.37 1.36 12.37
N ILE A 82 8.07 0.29 12.71
CA ILE A 82 8.24 -0.14 14.11
C ILE A 82 8.97 0.98 14.87
N GLY A 83 8.26 1.59 15.84
CA GLY A 83 8.79 2.67 16.67
C GLY A 83 8.58 4.09 16.15
N ILE A 84 7.90 4.28 15.01
CA ILE A 84 7.59 5.62 14.47
C ILE A 84 6.07 5.77 14.33
N ARG A 85 5.52 6.80 14.97
CA ARG A 85 4.12 7.19 14.75
C ARG A 85 3.95 7.63 13.29
N SER A 86 3.27 6.83 12.50
CA SER A 86 3.09 7.04 11.06
C SER A 86 1.62 6.94 10.67
N ILE A 87 1.30 7.53 9.52
CA ILE A 87 -0.01 7.47 8.89
C ILE A 87 0.20 6.96 7.47
N ILE A 88 -0.51 5.89 7.10
CA ILE A 88 -0.40 5.28 5.78
C ILE A 88 -1.61 5.71 4.96
N GLY A 89 -1.36 6.61 4.02
CA GLY A 89 -2.38 7.18 3.13
C GLY A 89 -2.37 6.56 1.75
N TYR A 90 -3.50 6.01 1.27
CA TYR A 90 -3.62 5.66 -0.15
C TYR A 90 -3.86 6.91 -1.01
N ALA A 91 -3.07 7.09 -2.06
CA ALA A 91 -3.22 8.21 -2.98
C ALA A 91 -4.29 7.93 -4.04
N PHE A 92 -5.40 8.67 -4.00
CA PHE A 92 -6.53 8.49 -4.94
C PHE A 92 -6.15 8.70 -6.40
N LYS A 93 -5.19 9.59 -6.65
CA LYS A 93 -4.63 9.82 -7.98
C LYS A 93 -4.11 8.55 -8.65
N ALA A 94 -3.63 7.59 -7.87
CA ALA A 94 -3.04 6.38 -8.43
C ALA A 94 -4.09 5.49 -9.11
N ASN A 95 -5.28 5.38 -8.52
CA ASN A 95 -6.43 4.72 -9.09
C ASN A 95 -7.70 5.12 -8.33
N ASN A 96 -8.66 5.74 -9.01
CA ASN A 96 -9.92 6.18 -8.42
C ASN A 96 -11.12 5.29 -8.80
N ASN A 97 -10.87 4.09 -9.33
CA ASN A 97 -11.90 3.11 -9.59
C ASN A 97 -12.66 2.81 -8.29
N LEU A 98 -13.98 2.99 -8.33
CA LEU A 98 -14.84 2.87 -7.15
C LEU A 98 -14.71 1.52 -6.45
N LYS A 99 -14.65 0.41 -7.19
CA LYS A 99 -14.53 -0.93 -6.61
C LYS A 99 -13.19 -1.16 -5.93
N ILE A 100 -12.12 -0.57 -6.46
CA ILE A 100 -10.81 -0.58 -5.80
C ILE A 100 -10.88 0.24 -4.51
N LEU A 101 -11.51 1.42 -4.53
CA LEU A 101 -11.63 2.28 -3.35
C LEU A 101 -12.54 1.71 -2.26
N GLU A 102 -13.67 1.10 -2.63
CA GLU A 102 -14.57 0.33 -1.77
C GLU A 102 -13.81 -0.82 -1.12
N HIS A 103 -13.03 -1.56 -1.90
CA HIS A 103 -12.26 -2.64 -1.33
C HIS A 103 -11.20 -2.14 -0.35
N LEU A 104 -10.45 -1.09 -0.71
CA LEU A 104 -9.47 -0.47 0.18
C LEU A 104 -10.09 0.19 1.42
N SER A 105 -11.42 0.43 1.45
CA SER A 105 -12.09 1.10 2.56
C SER A 105 -12.02 0.33 3.87
N GLY A 106 -12.03 -1.01 3.78
CA GLY A 106 -11.96 -1.88 4.94
C GLY A 106 -10.59 -1.91 5.62
N TRP A 107 -9.55 -1.39 4.97
CA TRP A 107 -8.15 -1.60 5.39
C TRP A 107 -7.36 -0.30 5.53
N VAL A 108 -7.54 0.63 4.58
CA VAL A 108 -6.78 1.88 4.54
C VAL A 108 -7.53 2.96 5.31
N THR A 109 -6.96 3.37 6.43
CA THR A 109 -7.54 4.36 7.35
C THR A 109 -7.42 5.80 6.88
N THR A 110 -6.37 6.15 6.11
CA THR A 110 -6.12 7.54 5.65
C THR A 110 -5.97 7.60 4.13
N ARG A 111 -6.36 8.73 3.52
CA ARG A 111 -6.35 8.92 2.05
C ARG A 111 -5.71 10.24 1.66
N CYS A 112 -4.87 10.21 0.64
CA CYS A 112 -4.28 11.41 0.07
C CYS A 112 -5.17 11.89 -1.08
N LEU A 113 -5.87 12.99 -0.84
CA LEU A 113 -6.83 13.62 -1.76
C LEU A 113 -6.24 14.94 -2.28
N VAL A 114 -6.56 15.30 -3.51
CA VAL A 114 -6.03 16.49 -4.18
C VAL A 114 -7.07 17.33 -4.92
N SER A 115 -8.33 16.91 -4.88
CA SER A 115 -9.43 17.62 -5.51
C SER A 115 -10.71 17.45 -4.70
N GLY A 116 -11.63 18.41 -4.83
CA GLY A 116 -12.94 18.31 -4.19
C GLY A 116 -13.77 17.12 -4.69
N ASN A 117 -13.56 16.64 -5.92
CA ASN A 117 -14.26 15.46 -6.44
C ASN A 117 -13.76 14.17 -5.78
N GLU A 118 -12.47 14.05 -5.52
CA GLU A 118 -11.92 12.92 -4.76
C GLU A 118 -12.44 12.93 -3.31
N LEU A 119 -12.56 14.10 -2.69
CA LEU A 119 -13.20 14.23 -1.37
C LEU A 119 -14.66 13.78 -1.39
N ARG A 120 -15.45 14.21 -2.38
CA ARG A 120 -16.84 13.75 -2.53
C ARG A 120 -16.92 12.24 -2.73
N LEU A 121 -16.03 11.68 -3.55
CA LEU A 121 -15.94 10.24 -3.77
C LEU A 121 -15.58 9.52 -2.48
N ALA A 122 -14.66 10.06 -1.68
CA ALA A 122 -14.30 9.48 -0.40
C ALA A 122 -15.50 9.50 0.58
N LEU A 123 -16.14 10.64 0.77
CA LEU A 123 -17.30 10.74 1.68
C LEU A 123 -18.44 9.79 1.29
N ARG A 124 -18.70 9.61 -0.03
CA ARG A 124 -19.71 8.66 -0.52
C ARG A 124 -19.39 7.19 -0.19
N ASN A 125 -18.13 6.85 0.03
CA ASN A 125 -17.67 5.50 0.35
C ASN A 125 -17.48 5.26 1.85
N GLY A 126 -18.01 6.16 2.71
CA GLY A 126 -17.97 5.99 4.16
C GLY A 126 -16.63 6.34 4.80
N PHE A 127 -15.76 7.10 4.12
CA PHE A 127 -14.51 7.56 4.72
C PHE A 127 -14.75 8.62 5.79
N ASP A 128 -14.08 8.44 6.92
CA ASP A 128 -14.06 9.37 8.03
C ASP A 128 -13.19 10.60 7.67
N PRO A 129 -13.76 11.82 7.60
CA PRO A 129 -12.99 13.03 7.27
C PRO A 129 -12.04 13.48 8.38
N THR A 130 -12.06 12.83 9.56
CA THR A 130 -11.16 13.13 10.68
C THR A 130 -9.87 12.30 10.67
N LYS A 131 -9.72 11.39 9.70
CA LYS A 131 -8.55 10.49 9.51
C LYS A 131 -7.88 10.67 8.15
#